data_AF-A0A1C6DMQ5-F1
#
_entry.id   AF-A0A1C6DMQ5-F1
#
_cell.length_a   1.000
_cell.length_b   1.000
_cell.length_c   1.000
_cell.angle_alpha   90.00
_cell.angle_beta   90.00
_cell.angle_gamma   90.00
#
_symmetry.space_group_name_H-M   'P 1'
#
loop_
_entity.id
_entity.type
_entity.pdbx_description
1 polymer ?
#
loop_
_entity_poly.entity_id
_entity_poly.type
_entity_poly.pdbx_seq_one_letter_code
_entity_poly.pdbx_strand_id
1 'polypeptide(L)'
;MTLNDVKTYLRIDYDEEDDFLSELLIISEEYINSCVGTGYKSDEKAIKLADLLQKKLIYDMYEKRGTEIANNTKKDTIVTTILDKLSNYSVEE
;
A
#
# COMPACT_ATOMS: atom_id res chain seq x y z
N MET A 1 8.70 -2.46 -1.98
CA MET A 1 7.92 -3.08 -3.07
C MET A 1 8.55 -2.79 -4.43
N THR A 2 8.45 -3.72 -5.40
CA THR A 2 8.69 -3.45 -6.83
C THR A 2 7.42 -3.69 -7.65
N LEU A 3 7.36 -3.19 -8.89
CA LEU A 3 6.26 -3.45 -9.82
C LEU A 3 6.02 -4.96 -10.03
N ASN A 4 7.10 -5.75 -10.12
CA ASN A 4 7.02 -7.19 -10.34
C ASN A 4 6.37 -7.93 -9.16
N ASP A 5 6.61 -7.49 -7.92
CA ASP A 5 5.93 -8.00 -6.72
C ASP A 5 4.41 -7.81 -6.84
N VAL A 6 4.00 -6.63 -7.32
CA VAL A 6 2.60 -6.25 -7.49
C VAL A 6 1.95 -7.08 -8.61
N LYS A 7 2.62 -7.23 -9.77
CA LYS A 7 2.17 -8.09 -10.86
C LYS A 7 1.98 -9.53 -10.42
N THR A 8 2.95 -10.07 -9.68
CA THR A 8 2.90 -11.42 -9.13
C THR A 8 1.70 -11.57 -8.16
N TYR A 9 1.46 -10.55 -7.35
CA TYR A 9 0.33 -10.52 -6.41
C TYR A 9 -1.03 -10.47 -7.13
N LEU A 10 -1.13 -9.66 -8.19
CA LEU A 10 -2.35 -9.50 -9.01
C LEU A 10 -2.54 -10.62 -10.04
N ARG A 11 -1.55 -11.48 -10.24
CA ARG A 11 -1.50 -12.49 -11.32
C ARG A 11 -1.66 -11.85 -12.70
N ILE A 12 -0.90 -10.79 -12.93
CA ILE A 12 -0.79 -10.10 -14.23
C ILE A 12 0.47 -10.62 -14.92
N ASP A 13 0.29 -11.26 -16.07
CA ASP A 13 1.38 -11.80 -16.90
C ASP A 13 1.69 -10.91 -18.11
N TYR A 14 1.02 -9.76 -18.24
CA TYR A 14 1.16 -8.81 -19.36
C TYR A 14 1.69 -7.46 -18.88
N ASP A 15 2.43 -6.77 -19.74
CA ASP A 15 3.09 -5.49 -19.41
C ASP A 15 2.32 -4.25 -19.88
N GLU A 16 1.12 -4.42 -20.47
CA GLU A 16 0.32 -3.31 -21.00
C GLU A 16 -0.16 -2.34 -19.92
N GLU A 17 -0.31 -2.82 -18.68
CA GLU A 17 -0.77 -2.03 -17.53
C GLU A 17 0.39 -1.64 -16.59
N ASP A 18 1.66 -1.77 -17.02
CA ASP A 18 2.85 -1.42 -16.21
C ASP A 18 2.86 0.02 -15.73
N ASP A 19 2.49 0.93 -16.62
CA ASP A 19 2.46 2.37 -16.33
C ASP A 19 1.40 2.66 -15.26
N PHE A 20 0.22 2.06 -15.40
CA PHE A 20 -0.88 2.15 -14.45
C PHE A 20 -0.50 1.53 -13.09
N LEU A 21 0.06 0.32 -13.09
CA LEU A 21 0.52 -0.34 -11.87
C LEU A 21 1.64 0.45 -11.17
N SER A 22 2.52 1.09 -11.93
CA SER A 22 3.57 1.95 -11.39
C SER A 22 2.96 3.17 -10.71
N GLU A 23 1.95 3.79 -11.33
CA GLU A 23 1.20 4.90 -10.74
C GLU A 23 0.48 4.47 -9.45
N LEU A 24 -0.20 3.33 -9.45
CA LEU A 24 -0.84 2.77 -8.25
C LEU A 24 0.17 2.50 -7.13
N LEU A 25 1.36 2.01 -7.48
CA LEU A 25 2.45 1.77 -6.53
C LEU A 25 2.88 3.08 -5.86
N ILE A 26 3.06 4.15 -6.63
CA ILE A 26 3.43 5.47 -6.12
C ILE A 26 2.32 6.05 -5.24
N ILE A 27 1.07 6.04 -5.71
CA ILE A 27 -0.08 6.60 -4.99
C ILE A 27 -0.30 5.84 -3.67
N SER A 28 -0.22 4.51 -3.69
CA SER A 28 -0.40 3.69 -2.48
C SER A 28 0.72 3.91 -1.47
N GLU A 29 1.97 4.08 -1.91
CA GLU A 29 3.08 4.42 -1.01
C GLU A 29 2.88 5.81 -0.38
N GLU A 30 2.56 6.81 -1.20
CA GLU A 30 2.28 8.17 -0.73
C GLU A 30 1.10 8.21 0.24
N TYR A 31 0.06 7.42 0.00
CA TYR A 31 -1.06 7.32 0.93
C TYR A 31 -0.64 6.76 2.29
N ILE A 32 0.15 5.69 2.30
CA ILE A 32 0.66 5.12 3.55
C ILE A 32 1.54 6.14 4.27
N ASN A 33 2.50 6.76 3.58
CA ASN A 33 3.36 7.80 4.14
C ASN A 33 2.52 8.97 4.69
N SER A 34 1.47 9.39 3.99
CA SER A 34 0.56 10.45 4.44
C SER A 34 -0.27 10.07 5.65
N CYS A 35 -0.60 8.78 5.83
CA CYS A 35 -1.40 8.31 6.96
C CYS A 35 -0.57 8.02 8.21
N VAL A 36 0.65 7.51 8.07
CA VAL A 36 1.44 6.96 9.19
C VAL A 36 2.82 7.62 9.34
N GLY A 37 3.18 8.53 8.44
CA GLY A 37 4.50 9.14 8.36
C GLY A 37 5.56 8.17 7.83
N THR A 38 6.83 8.56 7.94
CA THR A 38 7.98 7.74 7.50
C THR A 38 8.63 6.95 8.65
N GLY A 39 8.08 7.01 9.87
CA GLY A 39 8.67 6.39 11.06
C GLY A 39 8.78 4.86 10.96
N TYR A 40 7.80 4.23 10.31
CA TYR A 40 7.80 2.79 10.04
C TYR A 40 8.98 2.31 9.18
N LYS A 41 9.66 3.20 8.44
CA LYS A 41 10.84 2.84 7.63
C LYS A 41 12.07 2.51 8.49
N SER A 42 12.00 2.74 9.80
CA SER A 42 13.08 2.41 10.74
C SER A 42 13.01 0.98 11.29
N ASP A 43 11.88 0.28 11.14
CA ASP A 43 11.67 -1.06 11.69
C ASP A 43 11.33 -2.08 10.57
N GLU A 44 12.09 -3.17 10.48
CA GLU A 44 11.88 -4.20 9.47
C GLU A 44 10.49 -4.86 9.51
N LYS A 45 9.89 -5.00 10.70
CA LYS A 45 8.53 -5.56 10.82
C LYS A 45 7.50 -4.56 10.33
N ALA A 46 7.69 -3.29 10.65
CA ALA A 46 6.83 -2.22 10.19
C ALA A 46 6.90 -2.06 8.66
N ILE A 47 8.09 -2.14 8.05
CA ILE A 47 8.25 -2.18 6.59
C ILE A 47 7.45 -3.33 5.98
N LYS A 48 7.53 -4.55 6.55
CA LYS A 48 6.76 -5.70 6.04
C LYS A 48 5.24 -5.50 6.14
N LEU A 49 4.78 -4.85 7.22
CA LEU A 49 3.36 -4.52 7.38
C LEU A 49 2.91 -3.45 6.37
N ALA A 50 3.74 -2.43 6.12
CA ALA A 50 3.48 -1.42 5.11
C ALA A 50 3.45 -2.01 3.70
N ASP A 51 4.38 -2.90 3.36
CA ASP A 51 4.40 -3.58 2.05
C ASP A 51 3.12 -4.42 1.85
N LEU A 52 2.69 -5.17 2.88
CA LEU A 52 1.43 -5.91 2.84
C LEU A 52 0.21 -4.99 2.64
N LEU A 53 0.17 -3.87 3.36
CA LEU A 53 -0.89 -2.88 3.23
C LEU A 53 -0.93 -2.28 1.83
N GLN A 54 0.24 -1.92 1.30
CA GLN A 54 0.41 -1.37 -0.03
C GLN A 54 -0.07 -2.36 -1.10
N LYS A 55 0.26 -3.66 -0.99
CA LYS A 55 -0.27 -4.71 -1.90
C LYS A 55 -1.79 -4.74 -1.89
N LYS A 56 -2.39 -4.65 -0.70
CA LYS A 56 -3.85 -4.66 -0.53
C LYS A 56 -4.51 -3.42 -1.15
N LEU A 57 -3.90 -2.24 -0.98
CA LEU A 57 -4.38 -0.98 -1.57
C LEU A 57 -4.31 -1.01 -3.09
N ILE A 58 -3.17 -1.43 -3.66
CA ILE A 58 -2.99 -1.54 -5.10
C ILE A 58 -4.01 -2.53 -5.67
N TYR A 59 -4.24 -3.66 -4.99
CA TYR A 59 -5.25 -4.62 -5.41
C TYR A 59 -6.66 -4.03 -5.45
N ASP A 60 -7.07 -3.28 -4.43
CA ASP A 60 -8.38 -2.62 -4.40
C ASP A 60 -8.50 -1.55 -5.51
N MET A 61 -7.48 -0.71 -5.68
CA MET A 61 -7.41 0.30 -6.74
C MET A 61 -7.48 -0.35 -8.13
N TYR A 62 -6.76 -1.44 -8.32
CA TYR A 62 -6.71 -2.18 -9.57
C TYR A 62 -8.05 -2.87 -9.89
N GLU A 63 -8.66 -3.58 -8.93
CA GLU A 63 -9.98 -4.19 -9.10
C GLU A 63 -11.05 -3.16 -9.45
N LYS A 64 -10.94 -1.95 -8.91
CA LYS A 64 -11.86 -0.85 -9.20
C LYS A 64 -11.51 -0.05 -10.45
N ARG A 65 -10.35 -0.32 -11.07
CA ARG A 65 -9.77 0.48 -12.16
C ARG A 65 -9.80 1.97 -11.84
N GLY A 66 -9.42 2.33 -10.61
CA GLY A 66 -9.46 3.71 -10.13
C GLY A 66 -8.36 4.00 -9.13
N THR A 67 -7.87 5.23 -9.15
CA THR A 67 -6.85 5.72 -8.20
C THR A 67 -7.46 6.16 -6.86
N GLU A 68 -8.79 6.12 -6.74
CA GLU A 68 -9.50 6.43 -5.51
C GLU A 68 -9.48 5.24 -4.54
N ILE A 69 -8.91 5.45 -3.35
CA ILE A 69 -8.98 4.45 -2.28
C ILE A 69 -10.42 4.33 -1.84
N ALA A 70 -11.00 3.15 -2.08
CA ALA A 70 -12.37 2.90 -1.75
C ALA A 70 -12.64 3.08 -0.25
N ASN A 71 -13.82 3.61 0.07
CA ASN A 71 -14.30 3.65 1.44
C ASN A 71 -14.38 2.25 2.09
N ASN A 72 -14.48 1.19 1.29
CA ASN A 72 -14.41 -0.19 1.81
C ASN A 72 -13.00 -0.55 2.28
N THR A 73 -11.95 -0.18 1.56
CA THR A 73 -10.56 -0.38 2.00
C THR A 73 -10.28 0.41 3.27
N LYS A 74 -10.83 1.63 3.38
CA LYS A 74 -10.78 2.44 4.62
C LYS A 74 -11.55 1.83 5.80
N LYS A 75 -12.50 0.93 5.52
CA LYS A 75 -13.28 0.19 6.53
C LYS A 75 -12.73 -1.20 6.83
N ASP A 76 -11.72 -1.64 6.11
CA ASP A 76 -11.13 -2.95 6.31
C ASP A 76 -10.36 -2.94 7.64
N THR A 77 -10.84 -3.73 8.61
CA THR A 77 -10.27 -3.76 9.96
C THR A 77 -8.77 -4.03 9.95
N ILE A 78 -8.28 -4.82 8.99
CA ILE A 78 -6.86 -5.13 8.84
C ILE A 78 -6.10 -3.88 8.39
N VAL A 79 -6.63 -3.14 7.41
CA VAL A 79 -6.02 -1.88 6.94
C VAL A 79 -5.92 -0.88 8.08
N THR A 80 -7.02 -0.65 8.81
CA THR A 80 -7.03 0.27 9.95
C THR A 80 -6.07 -0.17 11.05
N THR A 81 -6.01 -1.48 11.36
CA THR A 81 -5.10 -2.01 12.40
C THR A 81 -3.63 -1.87 11.99
N ILE A 82 -3.31 -2.10 10.70
CA ILE A 82 -1.95 -1.92 10.19
C ILE A 82 -1.58 -0.44 10.19
N LEU A 83 -2.44 0.44 9.68
CA LEU A 83 -2.22 1.89 9.70
C LEU A 83 -2.01 2.39 11.14
N ASP A 84 -2.84 1.97 12.09
CA ASP A 84 -2.69 2.33 13.50
C ASP A 84 -1.36 1.82 14.08
N LYS A 85 -1.00 0.56 13.82
CA LYS A 85 0.31 0.03 14.22
C LYS A 85 1.46 0.83 13.64
N LEU A 86 1.42 1.12 12.34
CA LEU A 86 2.46 1.87 11.63
C LEU A 86 2.54 3.31 12.12
N SER A 87 1.40 3.94 12.41
CA SER A 87 1.31 5.29 12.94
C SER A 87 1.90 5.37 14.35
N ASN A 88 1.88 4.29 15.12
CA ASN A 88 2.56 4.22 16.41
C ASN A 88 4.09 4.14 16.30
N TYR A 89 4.67 3.91 15.11
CA TYR A 89 6.12 4.07 14.89
C TYR A 89 6.51 5.52 14.58
N SER A 90 5.60 6.49 14.81
CA SER A 90 5.91 7.91 14.77
C SER A 90 7.10 8.17 15.69
N VAL A 91 8.13 8.82 15.14
CA VAL A 91 9.37 9.16 15.84
C VAL A 91 8.99 9.83 17.16
N GLU A 92 9.21 9.14 18.28
CA GLU A 92 9.25 9.78 19.58
C GLU A 92 10.34 10.87 19.49
N GLU A 93 9.92 12.13 19.53
CA GLU A 93 10.79 13.30 19.66
C GLU A 93 11.38 13.37 21.08
#